data_AF-A0A3N5GSZ0-F1
#
_entry.id   AF-A0A3N5GSZ0-F1
#
_cell.length_a   1.000
_cell.length_b   1.000
_cell.length_c   1.000
_cell.angle_alpha   90.00
_cell.angle_beta   90.00
_cell.angle_gamma   90.00
#
_symmetry.space_group_name_H-M   'P 1'
#
loop_
_entity.id
_entity.type
_entity.pdbx_description
1 polymer ?
#
loop_
_entity_poly.entity_id
_entity_poly.type
_entity_poly.pdbx_seq_one_letter_code
_entity_poly.pdbx_strand_id
1 'polypeptide(L)'
;MTPAHPIPAGTRIGHVHLKVSDIQKALDFYVGVLGFELQQLYGRQAAFISAGGYHHHIGLNTWESEGGSPPPPGTTGLYHVAILYPTRADLADALKRLAAAG
;
A
#
# COMPACT_ATOMS: atom_id res chain seq x y z
N MET A 1 2.67 -31.52 -22.34
CA MET A 1 3.14 -30.11 -22.31
C MET A 1 4.50 -30.10 -21.62
N THR A 2 5.51 -29.52 -22.24
CA THR A 2 6.82 -29.31 -21.59
C THR A 2 6.60 -28.33 -20.43
N PRO A 3 7.08 -28.62 -19.21
CA PRO A 3 6.92 -27.68 -18.09
C PRO A 3 7.59 -26.36 -18.43
N ALA A 4 6.91 -25.25 -18.10
CA ALA A 4 7.45 -23.92 -18.28
C ALA A 4 8.72 -23.75 -17.44
N HIS A 5 9.67 -22.98 -17.95
CA HIS A 5 10.84 -22.59 -17.17
C HIS A 5 10.40 -21.77 -15.95
N PRO A 6 10.94 -22.04 -14.75
CA PRO A 6 10.65 -21.23 -13.57
C PRO A 6 11.05 -19.76 -13.78
N ILE A 7 10.31 -18.84 -13.17
CA ILE A 7 10.71 -17.43 -13.12
C ILE A 7 12.01 -17.28 -12.31
N PRO A 8 12.86 -16.27 -12.59
CA PRO A 8 14.09 -16.03 -11.83
C PRO A 8 13.85 -15.83 -10.32
N ALA A 9 14.73 -16.37 -9.48
CA ALA A 9 14.64 -16.26 -8.01
C ALA A 9 14.75 -14.81 -7.47
N GLY A 10 15.32 -13.90 -8.28
CA GLY A 10 15.44 -12.48 -7.98
C GLY A 10 14.16 -11.67 -8.19
N THR A 11 13.12 -12.24 -8.80
CA THR A 11 11.86 -11.52 -9.07
C THR A 11 11.21 -11.06 -7.76
N ARG A 12 10.69 -9.83 -7.76
CA ARG A 12 9.96 -9.22 -6.64
C ARG A 12 8.67 -8.61 -7.17
N ILE A 13 7.67 -8.51 -6.30
CA ILE A 13 6.49 -7.71 -6.58
C ILE A 13 6.88 -6.24 -6.53
N GLY A 14 6.60 -5.48 -7.59
CA GLY A 14 6.96 -4.06 -7.68
C GLY A 14 5.97 -3.15 -6.97
N HIS A 15 4.67 -3.42 -7.11
CA HIS A 15 3.62 -2.61 -6.50
C HIS A 15 2.32 -3.41 -6.26
N VAL A 16 1.49 -2.87 -5.38
CA VAL A 16 0.09 -3.30 -5.19
C VAL A 16 -0.84 -2.11 -5.34
N HIS A 17 -2.06 -2.34 -5.80
CA HIS A 17 -3.11 -1.33 -5.82
C HIS A 17 -4.19 -1.69 -4.81
N LEU A 18 -4.48 -0.77 -3.91
CA LEU A 18 -5.50 -0.91 -2.86
C LEU A 18 -6.70 -0.04 -3.20
N LYS A 19 -7.89 -0.64 -3.13
CA LYS A 19 -9.14 0.10 -3.13
C LYS A 19 -9.31 0.76 -1.75
N VAL A 20 -9.54 2.06 -1.75
CA VAL A 20 -9.76 2.87 -0.55
C VAL A 20 -11.04 3.68 -0.73
N SER A 21 -11.78 3.90 0.36
CA SER A 21 -13.04 4.66 0.28
C SER A 21 -12.83 6.18 0.20
N ASP A 22 -11.65 6.66 0.60
CA ASP A 22 -11.30 8.09 0.62
C ASP A 22 -9.77 8.23 0.44
N ILE A 23 -9.35 9.02 -0.55
CA ILE A 23 -7.92 9.26 -0.83
C ILE A 23 -7.25 10.04 0.29
N GLN A 24 -7.89 11.06 0.85
CA GLN A 24 -7.26 11.90 1.87
C GLN A 24 -7.01 11.09 3.14
N LYS A 25 -8.00 10.31 3.61
CA LYS A 25 -7.80 9.42 4.77
C LYS A 25 -6.69 8.41 4.52
N ALA A 26 -6.59 7.88 3.31
CA ALA A 26 -5.51 6.96 2.96
C ALA A 26 -4.15 7.67 2.97
N LEU A 27 -4.04 8.90 2.48
CA LEU A 27 -2.81 9.69 2.54
C LEU A 27 -2.44 10.07 3.97
N ASP A 28 -3.39 10.48 4.79
CA ASP A 28 -3.16 10.79 6.21
C ASP A 28 -2.52 9.59 6.93
N PHE A 29 -2.97 8.38 6.61
CA PHE A 29 -2.37 7.16 7.13
C PHE A 29 -1.02 6.80 6.48
N TYR A 30 -0.99 6.57 5.16
CA TYR A 30 0.21 6.02 4.52
C TYR A 30 1.35 7.04 4.43
N VAL A 31 1.05 8.32 4.17
CA VAL A 31 2.05 9.39 4.11
C VAL A 31 2.25 9.97 5.52
N GLY A 32 1.18 10.34 6.22
CA GLY A 32 1.28 11.00 7.52
C GLY A 32 1.76 10.09 8.66
N VAL A 33 1.25 8.86 8.75
CA VAL A 33 1.61 7.94 9.83
C VAL A 33 2.76 7.02 9.44
N LEU A 34 2.68 6.33 8.30
CA LEU A 34 3.72 5.37 7.89
C LEU A 34 4.95 6.03 7.26
N GLY A 35 4.81 7.24 6.73
CA GLY A 35 5.93 8.03 6.22
C GLY A 35 6.32 7.72 4.78
N PHE A 36 5.41 7.19 3.97
CA PHE A 36 5.59 7.16 2.52
C PHE A 36 5.59 8.59 1.95
N GLU A 37 6.18 8.75 0.78
CA GLU A 37 6.19 9.99 0.00
C GLU A 37 5.14 9.90 -1.11
N LEU A 38 4.35 10.96 -1.26
CA LEU A 38 3.43 11.12 -2.37
C LEU A 38 4.20 11.38 -3.68
N GLN A 39 4.00 10.51 -4.66
CA GLN A 39 4.62 10.64 -5.99
C GLN A 39 3.69 11.30 -6.99
N GLN A 40 2.41 10.93 -6.96
CA GLN A 40 1.43 11.46 -7.91
C GLN A 40 0.02 11.44 -7.32
N LEU A 41 -0.74 12.50 -7.58
CA LEU A 41 -2.19 12.56 -7.36
C LEU A 41 -2.91 12.56 -8.71
N TYR A 42 -3.97 11.77 -8.79
CA TYR A 42 -4.91 11.78 -9.91
C TYR A 42 -6.26 12.31 -9.44
N GLY A 43 -6.32 13.64 -9.33
CA GLY A 43 -7.47 14.35 -8.78
C GLY A 43 -7.85 13.81 -7.40
N ARG A 44 -9.11 13.39 -7.27
CA ARG A 44 -9.65 12.77 -6.05
C ARG A 44 -9.79 11.25 -6.13
N GLN A 45 -9.37 10.63 -7.23
CA GLN A 45 -9.68 9.24 -7.53
C GLN A 45 -8.52 8.28 -7.26
N ALA A 46 -7.27 8.77 -7.34
CA ALA A 46 -6.12 7.94 -7.02
C ALA A 46 -4.92 8.74 -6.49
N ALA A 47 -4.09 8.07 -5.71
CA ALA A 47 -2.80 8.54 -5.24
C ALA A 47 -1.75 7.43 -5.34
N PHE A 48 -0.53 7.80 -5.69
CA PHE A 48 0.58 6.87 -5.86
C PHE A 48 1.69 7.26 -4.89
N ILE A 49 2.15 6.30 -4.09
CA ILE A 49 3.09 6.55 -2.99
C ILE A 49 4.27 5.58 -3.03
N SER A 50 5.45 6.05 -2.59
CA SER A 50 6.68 5.26 -2.50
C SER A 50 7.59 5.75 -1.39
N ALA A 51 8.69 5.02 -1.16
CA ALA A 51 9.81 5.51 -0.37
C ALA A 51 11.03 5.67 -1.28
N GLY A 52 11.79 6.75 -1.12
CA GLY A 52 13.06 6.93 -1.82
C GLY A 52 12.92 7.22 -3.32
N GLY A 53 11.82 7.88 -3.73
CA GLY A 53 11.63 8.32 -5.13
C GLY A 53 11.34 7.23 -6.16
N TYR A 54 10.96 6.01 -5.75
CA TYR A 54 10.48 4.99 -6.68
C TYR A 54 9.12 5.40 -7.31
N HIS A 55 8.78 4.90 -8.50
CA HIS A 55 7.56 5.31 -9.21
C HIS A 55 6.27 5.12 -8.38
N HIS A 56 6.08 3.95 -7.75
CA HIS A 56 5.16 3.73 -6.63
C HIS A 56 5.29 2.30 -6.08
N HIS A 57 5.15 2.14 -4.77
CA HIS A 57 4.98 0.84 -4.13
C HIS A 57 3.50 0.51 -3.95
N ILE A 58 2.68 1.54 -3.67
CA ILE A 58 1.24 1.41 -3.43
C ILE A 58 0.49 2.43 -4.29
N GLY A 59 -0.47 1.94 -5.08
CA GLY A 59 -1.50 2.76 -5.70
C GLY A 59 -2.77 2.71 -4.87
N LEU A 60 -3.23 3.85 -4.37
CA LEU A 60 -4.48 4.01 -3.63
C LEU A 60 -5.54 4.53 -4.60
N ASN A 61 -6.68 3.86 -4.74
CA ASN A 61 -7.73 4.32 -5.66
C ASN A 61 -9.14 4.16 -5.08
N THR A 62 -10.05 5.05 -5.44
CA THR A 62 -11.47 5.02 -5.05
C THR A 62 -12.35 4.37 -6.12
N TRP A 63 -11.76 3.79 -7.18
CA TRP A 63 -12.51 3.15 -8.25
C TRP A 63 -13.37 2.01 -7.69
N GLU A 64 -14.69 2.13 -7.89
CA GLU A 64 -15.70 1.21 -7.34
C GLU A 64 -15.70 1.10 -5.81
N SER A 65 -15.17 2.10 -5.09
CA SER A 65 -15.08 2.08 -3.62
C SER A 65 -15.26 3.43 -2.93
N GLU A 66 -15.39 4.53 -3.68
CA GLU A 66 -15.61 5.88 -3.12
C GLU A 66 -16.79 5.90 -2.13
N GLY A 67 -16.53 6.34 -0.89
CA GLY A 67 -17.53 6.37 0.18
C GLY A 67 -18.05 5.00 0.65
N GLY A 68 -17.47 3.90 0.15
CA GLY A 68 -17.89 2.53 0.46
C GLY A 68 -17.49 2.07 1.86
N SER A 69 -18.14 0.99 2.31
CA SER A 69 -17.80 0.27 3.54
C SER A 69 -16.84 -0.89 3.27
N PRO A 70 -16.13 -1.41 4.30
CA PRO A 70 -15.35 -2.63 4.18
C PRO A 70 -16.19 -3.82 3.70
N PRO A 71 -15.62 -4.73 2.90
CA PRO A 71 -16.34 -5.93 2.45
C PRO A 71 -16.71 -6.83 3.65
N PRO A 72 -17.80 -7.61 3.55
CA PRO A 72 -18.17 -8.56 4.61
C PRO A 72 -17.05 -9.56 4.92
N PRO A 73 -16.93 -10.02 6.18
CA PRO A 73 -15.98 -11.09 6.55
C PRO A 73 -16.15 -12.33 5.67
N GLY A 74 -15.03 -12.95 5.27
CA GLY A 74 -15.03 -14.15 4.43
C GLY A 74 -15.20 -13.89 2.92
N THR A 75 -15.22 -12.63 2.49
CA THR A 75 -15.20 -12.26 1.07
C THR A 75 -13.82 -12.48 0.45
N THR A 76 -13.77 -12.91 -0.81
CA THR A 76 -12.52 -13.00 -1.59
C THR A 76 -11.89 -11.62 -1.75
N GLY A 77 -10.60 -11.50 -1.45
CA GLY A 77 -9.84 -10.27 -1.60
C GLY A 77 -8.39 -10.45 -1.20
N LEU A 78 -7.62 -9.36 -1.25
CA LEU A 78 -6.27 -9.34 -0.71
C LEU A 78 -6.32 -9.57 0.80
N TYR A 79 -5.68 -10.63 1.29
CA TYR A 79 -5.66 -10.96 2.71
C TYR A 79 -4.74 -10.01 3.50
N HIS A 80 -3.50 -9.82 3.04
CA HIS A 80 -2.59 -8.80 3.59
C HIS A 80 -1.53 -8.38 2.56
N VAL A 81 -0.96 -7.20 2.77
CA VAL A 81 0.33 -6.77 2.22
C VAL A 81 1.20 -6.34 3.40
N ALA A 82 2.49 -6.66 3.34
CA ALA A 82 3.44 -6.31 4.39
C ALA A 82 4.56 -5.43 3.81
N ILE A 83 4.99 -4.45 4.60
CA ILE A 83 6.09 -3.55 4.25
C ILE A 83 7.33 -4.06 4.99
N LEU A 84 8.38 -4.37 4.25
CA LEU A 84 9.64 -4.83 4.80
C LEU A 84 10.52 -3.62 5.17
N TYR A 85 10.79 -3.45 6.46
CA TYR A 85 11.75 -2.48 6.97
C TYR A 85 13.15 -3.09 7.01
N PRO A 86 14.21 -2.32 6.67
CA PRO A 86 15.57 -2.86 6.61
C PRO A 86 16.14 -3.19 8.00
N THR A 87 15.68 -2.51 9.06
CA THR A 87 16.10 -2.80 10.43
C THR A 87 14.92 -2.85 11.41
N ARG A 88 15.16 -3.47 12.57
CA ARG A 88 14.21 -3.46 13.69
C ARG A 88 13.99 -2.07 14.27
N ALA A 89 14.98 -1.18 14.18
CA ALA A 89 14.85 0.20 14.66
C ALA A 89 13.88 0.98 13.78
N ASP A 90 13.98 0.83 12.45
CA ASP A 90 13.07 1.49 11.51
C ASP A 90 11.62 1.00 11.70
N LEU A 91 11.46 -0.32 11.91
CA LEU A 91 10.15 -0.88 12.24
C LEU A 91 9.61 -0.34 13.58
N ALA A 92 10.48 -0.23 14.60
CA ALA A 92 10.08 0.28 15.92
C ALA A 92 9.67 1.76 15.87
N ASP A 93 10.31 2.57 15.03
CA ASP A 93 9.91 3.95 14.78
C ASP A 93 8.51 4.02 14.15
N ALA A 94 8.28 3.28 13.06
CA ALA A 94 6.98 3.22 12.41
C ALA A 94 5.87 2.73 13.36
N LEU A 95 6.18 1.73 14.20
CA LEU A 95 5.26 1.21 15.20
C LEU A 95 4.89 2.26 16.26
N LYS A 96 5.84 3.09 16.71
CA LYS A 96 5.55 4.18 17.66
C LYS A 96 4.62 5.22 17.06
N ARG A 97 4.85 5.63 15.81
CA ARG A 97 3.98 6.56 15.08
C ARG A 97 2.57 5.97 14.91
N LEU A 98 2.48 4.69 14.57
CA LEU A 98 1.20 3.98 14.46
C LEU A 98 0.45 3.95 15.80
N ALA A 99 1.12 3.57 16.89
CA ALA A 99 0.50 3.52 18.22
C ALA A 99 0.03 4.90 18.73
N ALA A 100 0.69 5.99 18.31
CA ALA A 100 0.29 7.35 18.65
C ALA A 100 -0.91 7.86 17.82
N ALA A 101 -1.18 7.27 16.65
CA ALA A 101 -2.22 7.70 15.73
C ALA A 101 -3.63 7.16 16.07
N GLY A 102 -3.73 6.14 16.94
CA GLY A 102 -4.98 5.47 17.35
C GLY A 102 -5.19 4.13 16.65
#